data_AF-A0A379GIW5-F1
#
_entry.id   AF-A0A379GIW5-F1
#
_cell.length_a   1.000
_cell.length_b   1.000
_cell.length_c   1.000
_cell.angle_alpha   90.00
_cell.angle_beta   90.00
_cell.angle_gamma   90.00
#
_symmetry.space_group_name_H-M   'P 1'
#
loop_
_entity.id
_entity.type
_entity.pdbx_description
1 polymer ?
#
loop_
_entity_poly.entity_id
_entity_poly.type
_entity_poly.pdbx_seq_one_letter_code
_entity_poly.pdbx_strand_id
1 'polypeptide(L)'
;MSIDTRQISEGMGPISRWWAGRVEYAGTYGKEWQENQFPFYPDDFDERFFNSAHPSLRYPGYLLGNEPILLEGLLPESSRVVTALPDYRVKIILQDIEGELFSLKPDLDTLTIDLDRRLISVVKRLVIPAKYPIVEALIGVWVPAETKGACCNG
;
A
#
# COMPACT_ATOMS: atom_id res chain seq x y z
N MET A 1 0.01 9.89 -15.52
CA MET A 1 0.30 8.86 -16.55
C MET A 1 -1.02 8.55 -17.23
N SER A 2 -1.05 8.41 -18.57
CA SER A 2 -2.30 8.02 -19.26
C SER A 2 -2.62 6.56 -18.96
N ILE A 3 -3.90 6.22 -18.76
CA ILE A 3 -4.34 4.83 -18.54
C ILE A 3 -4.05 3.95 -19.77
N ASP A 4 -3.91 4.56 -20.96
CA ASP A 4 -3.61 3.88 -22.22
C ASP A 4 -2.10 3.69 -22.48
N THR A 5 -1.25 4.04 -21.52
CA THR A 5 0.20 3.88 -21.68
C THR A 5 0.56 2.40 -21.66
N ARG A 6 1.12 1.88 -22.76
CA ARG A 6 1.59 0.50 -22.84
C ARG A 6 2.72 0.27 -21.84
N GLN A 7 2.52 -0.64 -20.89
CA GLN A 7 3.54 -1.06 -19.93
C GLN A 7 4.45 -2.13 -20.55
N ILE A 8 5.73 -2.09 -20.18
CA ILE A 8 6.64 -3.20 -20.46
C ILE A 8 6.26 -4.39 -19.57
N SER A 9 6.26 -5.59 -20.14
CA SER A 9 5.93 -6.80 -19.38
C SER A 9 7.10 -7.18 -18.49
N GLU A 10 6.79 -7.41 -17.22
CA GLU A 10 7.76 -7.79 -16.20
C GLU A 10 7.30 -9.09 -15.53
N GLY A 11 8.26 -9.81 -14.93
CA GLY A 11 7.94 -10.98 -14.12
C GLY A 11 7.16 -10.58 -12.86
N MET A 12 6.05 -11.28 -12.60
CA MET A 12 5.27 -11.11 -11.35
C MET A 12 5.80 -11.95 -10.18
N GLY A 13 6.88 -12.72 -10.40
CA GLY A 13 7.51 -13.52 -9.36
C GLY A 13 8.27 -12.65 -8.35
N PRO A 14 8.33 -13.05 -7.07
CA PRO A 14 9.06 -12.30 -6.06
C PRO A 14 10.58 -12.37 -6.30
N ILE A 15 11.26 -11.23 -6.25
CA ILE A 15 12.72 -11.13 -6.21
C ILE A 15 13.20 -11.59 -4.83
N SER A 16 14.19 -12.50 -4.80
CA SER A 16 14.79 -12.99 -3.56
C SER A 16 15.48 -11.88 -2.76
N ARG A 17 15.47 -11.98 -1.43
CA ARG A 17 16.12 -10.99 -0.53
C ARG A 17 17.63 -10.83 -0.78
N TRP A 18 18.28 -11.89 -1.25
CA TRP A 18 19.73 -11.94 -1.44
C TRP A 18 20.19 -11.51 -2.84
N TRP A 19 19.26 -11.11 -3.71
CA TRP A 19 19.56 -10.76 -5.10
C TRP A 19 19.70 -9.25 -5.28
N ALA A 20 20.36 -8.87 -6.37
CA ALA A 20 20.46 -7.48 -6.81
C ALA A 20 19.07 -6.84 -6.95
N GLY A 21 18.96 -5.56 -6.60
CA GLY A 21 17.68 -4.85 -6.50
C GLY A 21 16.90 -5.04 -5.20
N ARG A 22 17.39 -5.88 -4.27
CA ARG A 22 16.94 -5.94 -2.87
C ARG A 22 18.08 -5.85 -1.87
N VAL A 23 19.14 -6.64 -2.06
CA VAL A 23 20.25 -6.72 -1.10
C VAL A 23 20.92 -5.37 -0.83
N GLU A 24 20.93 -4.48 -1.82
CA GLU A 24 21.46 -3.11 -1.73
C GLU A 24 20.73 -2.26 -0.68
N TYR A 25 19.48 -2.59 -0.34
CA TYR A 25 18.66 -1.89 0.66
C TYR A 25 18.78 -2.51 2.06
N ALA A 26 19.55 -3.59 2.22
CA ALA A 26 19.69 -4.26 3.52
C ALA A 26 20.53 -3.45 4.52
N GLY A 27 21.28 -2.44 4.06
CA GLY A 27 22.24 -1.71 4.88
C GLY A 27 23.47 -2.54 5.25
N THR A 28 24.29 -2.01 6.15
CA THR A 28 25.63 -2.52 6.44
C THR A 28 25.71 -3.20 7.80
N TYR A 29 25.83 -4.53 7.81
CA TYR A 29 25.93 -5.35 9.03
C TYR A 29 27.39 -5.64 9.41
N GLY A 30 28.07 -4.65 10.01
CA GLY A 30 29.47 -4.74 10.44
C GLY A 30 29.66 -4.89 11.96
N LYS A 31 30.92 -4.80 12.40
CA LYS A 31 31.30 -4.84 13.82
C LYS A 31 30.67 -3.69 14.63
N GLU A 32 30.62 -2.49 14.05
CA GLU A 32 30.02 -1.32 14.69
C GLU A 32 28.51 -1.51 14.94
N TRP A 33 27.78 -2.04 13.95
CA TRP A 33 26.37 -2.43 14.13
C TRP A 33 26.24 -3.48 15.24
N GLN A 34 27.11 -4.49 15.25
CA GLN A 34 27.07 -5.56 16.24
C GLN A 34 27.30 -5.05 17.68
N GLU A 35 28.22 -4.09 17.87
CA GLU A 35 28.55 -3.55 19.18
C GLU A 35 27.53 -2.51 19.69
N ASN A 36 26.91 -1.73 18.79
CA ASN A 36 26.15 -0.54 19.17
C ASN A 36 24.66 -0.54 18.78
N GLN A 37 24.24 -1.33 17.78
CA GLN A 37 22.88 -1.25 17.21
C GLN A 37 22.10 -2.55 17.31
N PHE A 38 22.77 -3.71 17.38
CA PHE A 38 22.12 -4.99 17.61
C PHE A 38 21.18 -4.89 18.82
N PRO A 39 19.90 -5.34 18.73
CA PRO A 39 19.29 -6.19 17.70
C PRO A 39 18.50 -5.44 16.61
N PHE A 40 18.65 -4.13 16.47
CA PHE A 40 17.89 -3.33 15.50
C PHE A 40 18.51 -3.35 14.09
N TYR A 41 17.76 -2.85 13.09
CA TYR A 41 18.28 -2.64 11.74
C TYR A 41 19.40 -1.59 11.73
N PRO A 42 20.37 -1.68 10.79
CA PRO A 42 21.42 -0.67 10.68
C PRO A 42 20.84 0.67 10.23
N ASP A 43 21.52 1.77 10.55
CA ASP A 43 21.03 3.13 10.25
C ASP A 43 20.86 3.41 8.74
N ASP A 44 21.61 2.70 7.89
CA ASP A 44 21.53 2.78 6.42
C ASP A 44 20.55 1.75 5.81
N PHE A 45 19.76 1.04 6.64
CA PHE A 45 18.71 0.16 6.17
C PHE A 45 17.61 0.95 5.46
N ASP A 46 17.14 0.43 4.32
CA ASP A 46 16.06 1.03 3.56
C ASP A 46 14.86 0.07 3.47
N GLU A 47 13.68 0.55 3.86
CA GLU A 47 12.44 -0.24 3.89
C GLU A 47 12.05 -0.84 2.52
N ARG A 48 12.57 -0.29 1.41
CA ARG A 48 12.44 -0.87 0.07
C ARG A 48 12.99 -2.30 0.01
N PHE A 49 13.87 -2.70 0.94
CA PHE A 49 14.31 -4.08 1.13
C PHE A 49 13.13 -5.05 1.25
N PHE A 50 12.03 -4.67 1.89
CA PHE A 50 10.87 -5.54 2.09
C PHE A 50 10.03 -5.73 0.83
N ASN A 51 10.19 -4.88 -0.19
CA ASN A 51 9.44 -5.00 -1.44
C ASN A 51 10.08 -6.04 -2.37
N SER A 52 9.36 -7.15 -2.59
CA SER A 52 9.82 -8.24 -3.46
C SER A 52 9.48 -8.05 -4.94
N ALA A 53 8.65 -7.06 -5.30
CA ALA A 53 8.28 -6.83 -6.68
C ALA A 53 9.44 -6.21 -7.48
N HIS A 54 9.42 -6.45 -8.79
CA HIS A 54 10.30 -5.74 -9.72
C HIS A 54 10.12 -4.22 -9.57
N PRO A 55 11.18 -3.39 -9.62
CA PRO A 55 11.08 -1.95 -9.39
C PRO A 55 10.01 -1.22 -10.22
N SER A 56 9.80 -1.61 -11.48
CA SER A 56 8.75 -1.03 -12.34
C SER A 56 7.32 -1.46 -11.97
N LEU A 57 7.16 -2.51 -11.15
CA LEU A 57 5.87 -2.96 -10.60
C LEU A 57 5.60 -2.37 -9.21
N ARG A 58 6.47 -1.51 -8.69
CA ARG A 58 6.28 -0.85 -7.39
C ARG A 58 5.49 0.43 -7.58
N TYR A 59 4.39 0.57 -6.86
CA TYR A 59 3.63 1.81 -6.84
C TYR A 59 4.46 2.92 -6.16
N PRO A 60 4.48 4.15 -6.70
CA PRO A 60 5.25 5.23 -6.11
C PRO A 60 4.54 5.79 -4.87
N GLY A 61 4.94 5.32 -3.69
CA GLY A 61 4.37 5.73 -2.40
C GLY A 61 3.08 5.00 -2.07
N TYR A 62 2.21 5.65 -1.29
CA TYR A 62 0.89 5.12 -0.94
C TYR A 62 -0.16 5.45 -2.01
N LEU A 63 -1.20 4.62 -2.06
CA LEU A 63 -2.36 4.88 -2.89
C LEU A 63 -3.16 6.07 -2.32
N LEU A 64 -3.73 6.86 -3.21
CA LEU A 64 -4.61 7.98 -2.93
C LEU A 64 -6.04 7.51 -2.62
N GLY A 65 -6.45 6.39 -3.20
CA GLY A 65 -7.77 5.77 -3.03
C GLY A 65 -8.77 6.14 -4.12
N ASN A 66 -8.35 6.86 -5.15
CA ASN A 66 -9.15 7.24 -6.31
C ASN A 66 -8.49 6.83 -7.63
N GLU A 67 -7.53 5.92 -7.58
CA GLU A 67 -6.75 5.46 -8.72
C GLU A 67 -7.65 4.92 -9.83
N PRO A 68 -7.40 5.31 -11.10
CA PRO A 68 -7.95 4.57 -12.22
C PRO A 68 -7.32 3.17 -12.30
N ILE A 69 -8.14 2.18 -12.58
CA ILE A 69 -7.76 0.78 -12.72
C ILE A 69 -8.12 0.33 -14.13
N LEU A 70 -7.14 -0.22 -14.83
CA LEU A 70 -7.31 -0.88 -16.12
C LEU A 70 -6.87 -2.33 -16.00
N LEU A 71 -7.76 -3.25 -16.37
CA LEU A 71 -7.49 -4.67 -16.48
C LEU A 71 -7.66 -5.06 -17.94
N GLU A 72 -6.59 -5.51 -18.60
CA GLU A 72 -6.61 -5.97 -19.99
C GLU A 72 -6.18 -7.43 -20.09
N GLY A 73 -6.99 -8.26 -20.75
CA GLY A 73 -6.71 -9.68 -20.94
C GLY A 73 -6.75 -10.52 -19.66
N LEU A 74 -7.25 -9.97 -18.56
CA LEU A 74 -7.29 -10.63 -17.24
C LEU A 74 -8.63 -11.30 -16.94
N LEU A 75 -9.68 -11.03 -17.73
CA LEU A 75 -11.03 -11.52 -17.50
C LEU A 75 -11.57 -12.18 -18.78
N PRO A 76 -12.22 -13.36 -18.70
CA PRO A 76 -12.74 -14.04 -19.88
C PRO A 76 -13.94 -13.33 -20.52
N GLU A 77 -14.74 -12.61 -19.75
CA GLU A 77 -15.96 -11.92 -20.22
C GLU A 77 -15.67 -10.57 -20.89
N SER A 78 -14.50 -9.98 -20.65
CA SER A 78 -14.11 -8.73 -21.28
C SER A 78 -12.60 -8.67 -21.46
N SER A 79 -12.18 -8.35 -22.69
CA SER A 79 -10.78 -8.10 -23.00
C SER A 79 -10.23 -6.87 -22.29
N ARG A 80 -11.10 -5.94 -21.85
CA ARG A 80 -10.73 -4.68 -21.25
C ARG A 80 -11.78 -4.19 -20.25
N VAL A 81 -11.36 -3.97 -19.01
CA VAL A 81 -12.18 -3.39 -17.95
C VAL A 81 -11.52 -2.13 -17.42
N VAL A 82 -12.25 -1.02 -17.42
CA VAL A 82 -11.82 0.27 -16.87
C VAL A 82 -12.71 0.62 -15.70
N THR A 83 -12.11 0.88 -14.54
CA THR A 83 -12.81 1.33 -13.34
C THR A 83 -11.92 2.27 -12.54
N ALA A 84 -12.34 2.68 -11.34
CA ALA A 84 -11.49 3.40 -10.41
C ALA A 84 -11.82 3.06 -8.96
N LEU A 85 -10.87 3.29 -8.06
CA LEU A 85 -11.16 3.24 -6.64
C LEU A 85 -12.14 4.37 -6.26
N PRO A 86 -13.06 4.12 -5.33
CA PRO A 86 -14.18 5.03 -5.07
C PRO A 86 -13.82 6.29 -4.27
N ASP A 87 -12.65 6.39 -3.65
CA ASP A 87 -12.26 7.42 -2.66
C ASP A 87 -12.95 7.28 -1.29
N TYR A 88 -12.97 6.07 -0.71
CA TYR A 88 -13.35 5.91 0.70
C TYR A 88 -12.42 6.70 1.61
N ARG A 89 -12.94 7.65 2.40
CA ARG A 89 -12.11 8.45 3.31
C ARG A 89 -12.30 7.96 4.74
N VAL A 90 -11.24 7.40 5.30
CA VAL A 90 -11.21 6.94 6.69
C VAL A 90 -10.52 8.00 7.54
N LYS A 91 -11.11 8.31 8.70
CA LYS A 91 -10.55 9.20 9.70
C LYS A 91 -10.60 8.49 11.05
N ILE A 92 -9.48 8.48 11.75
CA ILE A 92 -9.35 7.84 13.05
C ILE A 92 -9.17 8.96 14.08
N ILE A 93 -10.02 8.97 15.10
CA ILE A 93 -9.87 9.83 16.27
C ILE A 93 -9.38 8.93 17.40
N LEU A 94 -8.23 9.26 17.98
CA LEU A 94 -7.67 8.58 19.13
C LEU A 94 -7.83 9.45 20.36
N GLN A 95 -8.08 8.84 21.52
CA GLN A 95 -8.02 9.50 22.81
C GLN A 95 -6.95 8.86 23.68
N ASP A 96 -6.11 9.67 24.32
CA ASP A 96 -5.14 9.18 25.30
C ASP A 96 -5.69 9.18 26.74
N ILE A 97 -4.88 8.70 27.68
CA ILE A 97 -5.23 8.66 29.11
C ILE A 97 -5.48 10.04 29.73
N GLU A 98 -4.94 11.13 29.16
CA GLU A 98 -5.15 12.50 29.63
C GLU A 98 -6.43 13.12 29.05
N GLY A 99 -7.06 12.40 28.10
CA GLY A 99 -8.28 12.81 27.43
C GLY A 99 -8.03 13.62 26.15
N GLU A 100 -6.77 13.82 25.75
CA GLU A 100 -6.41 14.55 24.54
C GLU A 100 -6.80 13.77 23.29
N LEU A 101 -7.30 14.49 22.28
CA LEU A 101 -7.82 13.91 21.05
C LEU A 101 -6.88 14.13 19.87
N PHE A 102 -6.48 13.04 19.22
CA PHE A 102 -5.63 13.05 18.04
C PHE A 102 -6.43 12.62 16.82
N SER A 103 -6.42 13.47 15.80
CA SER A 103 -7.12 13.16 14.55
C SER A 103 -6.14 12.78 13.45
N LEU A 104 -6.22 11.52 13.01
CA LEU A 104 -5.26 10.92 12.09
C LEU A 104 -5.96 10.33 10.86
N LYS A 105 -5.23 10.32 9.75
CA LYS A 105 -5.63 9.67 8.51
C LYS A 105 -4.73 8.45 8.30
N PRO A 106 -5.27 7.22 8.17
CA PRO A 106 -4.48 6.06 7.80
C PRO A 106 -4.07 6.12 6.33
N ASP A 107 -2.87 5.63 6.03
CA ASP A 107 -2.36 5.49 4.67
C ASP A 107 -3.01 4.29 3.97
N LEU A 108 -3.33 4.43 2.69
CA LEU A 108 -3.81 3.31 1.87
C LEU A 108 -2.61 2.60 1.24
N ASP A 109 -2.21 1.49 1.84
CA ASP A 109 -0.97 0.81 1.46
C ASP A 109 -1.18 -0.49 0.68
N THR A 110 -2.39 -1.04 0.68
CA THR A 110 -2.69 -2.31 0.02
C THR A 110 -3.95 -2.20 -0.83
N LEU A 111 -3.83 -2.63 -2.08
CA LEU A 111 -4.93 -2.88 -3.01
C LEU A 111 -4.82 -4.33 -3.50
N THR A 112 -5.86 -5.11 -3.28
CA THR A 112 -5.98 -6.47 -3.80
C THR A 112 -7.13 -6.54 -4.79
N ILE A 113 -6.86 -7.05 -5.98
CA ILE A 113 -7.87 -7.33 -7.00
C ILE A 113 -7.98 -8.86 -7.11
N ASP A 114 -9.05 -9.40 -6.55
CA ASP A 114 -9.42 -10.80 -6.73
C ASP A 114 -10.22 -10.92 -8.02
N LEU A 115 -9.52 -11.34 -9.09
CA LEU A 115 -10.13 -11.48 -10.40
C LEU A 115 -11.21 -12.55 -10.36
N ASP A 116 -11.00 -13.71 -9.76
CA ASP A 116 -11.98 -14.82 -9.74
C ASP A 116 -13.29 -14.42 -9.06
N ARG A 117 -13.22 -13.73 -7.92
CA ARG A 117 -14.40 -13.27 -7.19
C ARG A 117 -14.95 -11.93 -7.65
N ARG A 118 -14.23 -11.24 -8.55
CA ARG A 118 -14.56 -9.86 -8.99
C ARG A 118 -14.63 -8.89 -7.82
N LEU A 119 -13.71 -9.02 -6.88
CA LEU A 119 -13.66 -8.19 -5.68
C LEU A 119 -12.40 -7.33 -5.65
N ILE A 120 -12.59 -6.06 -5.31
CA ILE A 120 -11.51 -5.14 -4.99
C ILE A 120 -11.53 -4.92 -3.48
N SER A 121 -10.39 -5.15 -2.83
CA SER A 121 -10.20 -4.95 -1.40
C SER A 121 -9.06 -3.97 -1.16
N VAL A 122 -9.26 -3.09 -0.17
CA VAL A 122 -8.29 -2.06 0.21
C VAL A 122 -7.99 -2.14 1.69
N VAL A 123 -6.73 -1.89 2.06
CA VAL A 123 -6.33 -1.80 3.48
C VAL A 123 -5.75 -0.42 3.75
N LYS A 124 -6.40 0.31 4.67
CA LYS A 124 -5.85 1.53 5.23
C LYS A 124 -5.24 1.25 6.60
N ARG A 125 -3.97 1.57 6.78
CA ARG A 125 -3.21 1.24 7.99
C ARG A 125 -2.77 2.50 8.71
N LEU A 126 -2.88 2.46 10.04
CA LEU A 126 -2.32 3.44 10.95
C LEU A 126 -1.45 2.69 11.96
N VAL A 127 -0.24 3.18 12.21
CA VAL A 127 0.67 2.63 13.22
C VAL A 127 0.80 3.64 14.35
N ILE A 128 0.53 3.19 15.56
CA ILE A 128 0.63 4.00 16.78
C ILE A 128 1.75 3.41 17.64
N PRO A 129 2.86 4.13 17.88
CA PRO A 129 3.90 3.65 18.77
C PRO A 129 3.36 3.38 20.18
N ALA A 130 3.72 2.24 20.76
CA ALA A 130 3.20 1.79 22.05
C ALA A 130 3.50 2.75 23.23
N LYS A 131 4.45 3.68 23.07
CA LYS A 131 4.73 4.74 24.05
C LYS A 131 3.58 5.74 24.22
N TYR A 132 2.66 5.81 23.25
CA TYR A 132 1.49 6.68 23.34
C TYR A 132 0.36 5.92 24.06
N PRO A 133 -0.08 6.40 25.24
CA PRO A 133 -1.05 5.71 26.07
C PRO A 133 -2.49 5.93 25.55
N ILE A 134 -2.80 5.39 24.38
CA ILE A 134 -4.13 5.48 23.75
C ILE A 134 -5.10 4.52 24.46
N VAL A 135 -6.26 5.04 24.84
CA VAL A 135 -7.32 4.27 25.56
C VAL A 135 -8.54 4.00 24.69
N GLU A 136 -8.82 4.86 23.72
CA GLU A 136 -9.98 4.73 22.84
C GLU A 136 -9.63 5.13 21.41
N ALA A 137 -10.27 4.46 20.45
CA ALA A 137 -10.19 4.78 19.03
C ALA A 137 -11.58 4.77 18.39
N LEU A 138 -11.98 5.91 17.82
CA LEU A 138 -13.18 6.03 16.99
C LEU A 138 -12.77 6.03 15.52
N ILE A 139 -13.41 5.16 14.74
CA ILE A 139 -13.17 5.04 13.30
C ILE A 139 -14.38 5.59 12.55
N GLY A 140 -14.18 6.70 11.84
CA GLY A 140 -15.16 7.27 10.93
C GLY A 140 -14.82 6.92 9.48
N VAL A 141 -15.84 6.52 8.72
CA VAL A 141 -15.71 6.27 7.27
C VAL A 141 -16.70 7.15 6.54
N TRP A 142 -16.18 7.98 5.64
CA TRP A 142 -17.00 8.67 4.65
C TRP A 142 -17.05 7.83 3.38
N VAL A 143 -18.27 7.50 2.99
CA VAL A 143 -18.57 6.75 1.77
C VAL A 143 -18.94 7.75 0.68
N PRO A 144 -18.20 7.78 -0.44
CA PRO A 144 -18.52 8.61 -1.59
C PRO A 144 -19.86 8.19 -2.19
N ALA A 145 -20.65 9.17 -2.64
CA ALA A 145 -21.98 8.92 -3.19
C ALA A 145 -21.95 8.13 -4.52
N GLU A 146 -20.87 8.26 -5.30
CA GLU A 146 -20.69 7.57 -6.57
C GLU A 146 -19.24 7.11 -6.75
N THR A 147 -19.08 5.93 -7.34
CA THR A 147 -17.78 5.44 -7.82
C THR A 147 -17.66 5.78 -9.29
N LYS A 148 -16.69 6.61 -9.68
CA LYS A 148 -16.39 6.85 -11.10
C LYS A 148 -15.80 5.58 -11.72
N GLY A 149 -16.61 4.73 -12.34
CA GLY A 149 -16.07 3.59 -13.08
C GLY A 149 -16.90 2.29 -13.07
N ALA A 150 -18.16 2.30 -12.66
CA ALA A 150 -19.05 1.22 -13.06
C ALA A 150 -19.33 1.39 -14.56
N CYS A 151 -18.95 0.40 -15.36
CA CYS A 151 -19.14 0.39 -16.80
C CYS A 151 -20.55 0.84 -17.18
N CYS A 152 -20.69 2.03 -17.78
CA CYS A 152 -21.85 2.35 -18.58
C CYS A 152 -21.64 1.71 -19.95
N ASN A 153 -22.53 0.76 -20.27
CA ASN A 153 -22.86 0.22 -21.60
C ASN A 153 -22.00 -0.91 -22.16
N GLY A 154 -22.58 -2.11 -22.08
CA GLY A 154 -22.52 -3.18 -23.07
C GLY A 154 -23.90 -3.84 -23.09
#